data_AF-A0A8J9SA56-F1
#
_entry.id   AF-A0A8J9SA56-F1
#
_cell.length_a   1.000
_cell.length_b   1.000
_cell.length_c   1.000
_cell.angle_alpha   90.00
_cell.angle_beta   90.00
_cell.angle_gamma   90.00
#
_symmetry.space_group_name_H-M   'P 1'
#
loop_
_entity.id
_entity.type
_entity.pdbx_description
1 polymer ?
#
loop_
_entity_poly.entity_id
_entity_poly.type
_entity_poly.pdbx_seq_one_letter_code
_entity_poly.pdbx_strand_id
1 'polypeptide(L)'
;GACGLSNLGNTCYANSAIQCMSYLPLLRAYLLSSQYKTAGDLNRDNPLGTGGKLLEEFAELLRSMWSAKLGEKSPVRFRSQLGKVNDQFSGADQQDAQEFLNYMLDVLHEDSNK
;
A
#
# COMPACT_ATOMS: atom_id res chain seq x y z
N GLY A 1 -2.06 -15.15 0.52
CA GLY A 1 -2.13 -14.69 -0.88
C GLY A 1 -3.58 -14.58 -1.29
N ALA A 2 -4.28 -15.71 -1.38
CA ALA A 2 -5.73 -15.73 -1.63
C ALA A 2 -6.52 -15.28 -0.39
N CYS A 3 -6.85 -13.98 -0.31
CA CYS A 3 -7.71 -13.41 0.73
C CYS A 3 -8.49 -12.21 0.18
N GLY A 4 -9.67 -11.95 0.74
CA GLY A 4 -10.45 -10.74 0.45
C GLY A 4 -9.95 -9.53 1.23
N LEU A 5 -10.31 -8.33 0.76
CA LEU A 5 -10.11 -7.07 1.49
C LEU A 5 -11.45 -6.47 1.87
N SER A 6 -11.60 -6.05 3.12
CA SER A 6 -12.80 -5.34 3.59
C SER A 6 -13.02 -4.06 2.79
N ASN A 7 -14.25 -3.82 2.37
CA ASN A 7 -14.65 -2.51 1.85
C ASN A 7 -14.92 -1.58 3.03
N LEU A 8 -14.24 -0.44 3.08
CA LEU A 8 -14.32 0.53 4.18
C LEU A 8 -15.15 1.77 3.81
N GLY A 9 -16.08 1.62 2.85
CA GLY A 9 -16.91 2.70 2.31
C GLY A 9 -16.37 3.18 0.96
N ASN A 10 -16.96 2.67 -0.14
CA ASN A 10 -16.55 2.95 -1.52
C ASN A 10 -15.04 2.74 -1.82
N THR A 11 -14.35 1.86 -1.08
CA THR A 11 -12.92 1.60 -1.27
C THR A 11 -12.62 0.42 -2.20
N CYS A 12 -13.59 -0.03 -3.00
CA CYS A 12 -13.40 -1.18 -3.90
C CYS A 12 -12.35 -0.92 -4.99
N TYR A 13 -12.21 0.33 -5.45
CA TYR A 13 -11.15 0.76 -6.38
C TYR A 13 -9.75 0.54 -5.81
N ALA A 14 -9.56 0.84 -4.52
CA ALA A 14 -8.29 0.63 -3.83
C ALA A 14 -8.06 -0.86 -3.60
N ASN A 15 -9.11 -1.60 -3.20
CA ASN A 15 -9.00 -3.03 -2.95
C ASN A 15 -8.60 -3.79 -4.23
N SER A 16 -9.16 -3.46 -5.41
CA SER A 16 -8.79 -4.11 -6.66
C SER A 16 -7.32 -3.82 -7.04
N ALA A 17 -6.89 -2.56 -6.94
CA ALA A 17 -5.50 -2.18 -7.22
C ALA A 17 -4.50 -2.82 -6.25
N ILE A 18 -4.79 -2.84 -4.94
CA ILE A 18 -3.95 -3.51 -3.92
C ILE A 18 -3.82 -5.00 -4.23
N GLN A 19 -4.91 -5.66 -4.61
CA GLN A 19 -4.87 -7.07 -5.00
C GLN A 19 -3.94 -7.28 -6.20
N CYS A 20 -4.06 -6.47 -7.27
CA CYS A 20 -3.16 -6.51 -8.41
C CYS A 20 -1.69 -6.34 -8.00
N MET A 21 -1.37 -5.30 -7.23
CA MET A 21 -0.01 -5.02 -6.76
C MET A 21 0.55 -6.14 -5.87
N SER A 22 -0.28 -6.72 -5.00
CA SER A 22 0.14 -7.79 -4.08
C SER A 22 0.55 -9.09 -4.79
N TYR A 23 0.13 -9.26 -6.04
CA TYR A 23 0.48 -10.40 -6.89
C TYR A 23 1.68 -10.14 -7.80
N LEU A 24 2.25 -8.92 -7.79
CA LEU A 24 3.50 -8.63 -8.49
C LEU A 24 4.67 -9.31 -7.76
N PRO A 25 5.33 -10.31 -8.36
CA PRO A 25 6.23 -11.21 -7.64
C PRO A 25 7.46 -10.49 -7.07
N LEU A 26 8.04 -9.55 -7.82
CA LEU A 26 9.22 -8.79 -7.41
C LEU A 26 8.91 -7.83 -6.26
N LEU A 27 7.86 -7.01 -6.43
CA LEU A 27 7.41 -6.09 -5.39
C LEU A 27 7.02 -6.83 -4.10
N ARG A 28 6.28 -7.93 -4.23
CA ARG A 28 5.90 -8.77 -3.10
C ARG A 28 7.13 -9.33 -2.39
N ALA A 29 8.09 -9.90 -3.12
CA ALA A 29 9.30 -10.46 -2.52
C ALA A 29 10.12 -9.40 -1.79
N TYR A 30 10.27 -8.21 -2.39
CA TYR A 30 10.96 -7.07 -1.83
C TYR A 30 10.32 -6.57 -0.51
N LEU A 31 9.00 -6.40 -0.49
CA LEU A 31 8.27 -5.91 0.69
C LEU A 31 8.16 -6.97 1.80
N LEU A 32 7.91 -8.24 1.46
CA LEU A 32 7.77 -9.31 2.45
C LEU A 32 9.11 -9.68 3.12
N SER A 33 10.22 -9.66 2.37
CA SER A 33 11.56 -9.87 2.92
C SER A 33 12.08 -8.69 3.76
N SER A 34 11.36 -7.55 3.75
CA SER A 34 11.79 -6.30 4.37
C SER A 34 13.12 -5.78 3.84
N GLN A 35 13.45 -6.10 2.58
CA GLN A 35 14.70 -5.71 1.94
C GLN A 35 14.87 -4.18 1.91
N TYR A 36 13.78 -3.44 1.74
CA TYR A 36 13.75 -1.97 1.83
C TYR A 36 14.32 -1.41 3.14
N LYS A 37 14.22 -2.16 4.25
CA LYS A 37 14.80 -1.77 5.56
C LYS A 37 16.28 -2.11 5.63
N THR A 38 16.68 -3.30 5.15
CA THR A 38 18.06 -3.79 5.26
C THR A 38 19.01 -3.13 4.28
N ALA A 39 18.53 -2.81 3.07
CA ALA A 39 19.28 -2.04 2.08
C ALA A 39 19.31 -0.53 2.42
N GLY A 40 18.45 -0.11 3.35
CA GLY A 40 18.29 1.30 3.70
C GLY A 40 17.69 2.11 2.56
N ASP A 41 16.82 1.52 1.74
CA ASP A 41 16.23 2.18 0.57
C ASP A 41 15.22 3.27 0.97
N LEU A 42 14.68 3.22 2.19
CA LEU A 42 13.73 4.22 2.68
C LEU A 42 14.34 5.62 2.67
N ASN A 43 13.77 6.50 1.84
CA ASN A 43 14.07 7.92 1.87
C ASN A 43 13.12 8.63 2.82
N ARG A 44 13.61 8.90 4.03
CA ARG A 44 12.82 9.59 5.07
C ARG A 44 12.79 11.11 4.91
N ASP A 45 13.71 11.65 4.11
CA ASP A 45 13.94 13.09 3.96
C ASP A 45 13.38 13.63 2.64
N ASN A 46 12.86 12.76 1.75
CA ASN A 46 12.25 13.17 0.49
C ASN A 46 10.96 13.98 0.74
N PRO A 47 10.90 15.27 0.38
CA PRO A 47 9.70 16.09 0.56
C PRO A 47 8.52 15.66 -0.33
N LEU A 48 8.77 14.90 -1.40
CA LEU A 48 7.74 14.34 -2.28
C LEU A 48 7.26 12.96 -1.79
N GLY A 49 7.99 12.33 -0.86
CA GLY A 49 7.63 11.06 -0.25
C GLY A 49 6.72 11.21 0.97
N THR A 50 6.46 10.09 1.63
CA THR A 50 5.66 10.03 2.87
C THR A 50 6.52 9.78 4.12
N GLY A 51 7.84 9.94 3.97
CA GLY A 51 8.84 9.56 4.97
C GLY A 51 8.94 8.03 5.14
N GLY A 52 8.57 7.26 4.12
CA GLY A 52 8.54 5.80 4.13
C GLY A 52 7.31 5.19 4.80
N LYS A 53 6.39 6.00 5.35
CA LYS A 53 5.29 5.51 6.19
C LYS A 53 4.24 4.75 5.37
N LEU A 54 3.91 5.23 4.17
CA LEU A 54 2.92 4.55 3.33
C LEU A 54 3.48 3.24 2.77
N LEU A 55 4.75 3.20 2.37
CA LEU A 55 5.46 1.97 2.00
C LEU A 55 5.45 0.96 3.15
N GLU A 56 5.76 1.39 4.38
CA GLU A 56 5.75 0.53 5.56
C GLU A 56 4.35 -0.06 5.84
N GLU A 57 3.29 0.76 5.80
CA GLU A 57 1.90 0.30 5.98
C GLU A 57 1.44 -0.64 4.85
N PHE A 58 1.87 -0.39 3.62
CA PHE A 58 1.60 -1.28 2.50
C PHE A 58 2.31 -2.63 2.67
N ALA A 59 3.56 -2.64 3.14
CA ALA A 59 4.29 -3.86 3.46
C ALA A 59 3.60 -4.65 4.58
N GLU A 60 3.10 -4.01 5.64
CA GLU A 60 2.34 -4.67 6.70
C GLU A 60 1.03 -5.28 6.18
N LEU A 61 0.32 -4.56 5.31
CA LEU A 61 -0.89 -5.08 4.67
C LEU A 61 -0.56 -6.34 3.83
N LEU A 62 0.52 -6.30 3.03
CA LEU A 62 0.97 -7.45 2.27
C LEU A 62 1.34 -8.64 3.19
N ARG A 63 2.04 -8.42 4.29
CA ARG A 63 2.33 -9.49 5.27
C ARG A 63 1.06 -10.11 5.83
N SER A 64 0.05 -9.28 6.13
CA SER A 64 -1.26 -9.76 6.58
C SER A 64 -1.96 -10.61 5.51
N MET A 65 -1.99 -10.14 4.26
CA MET A 65 -2.58 -10.85 3.11
C MET A 65 -1.87 -12.17 2.79
N TRP A 66 -0.55 -12.22 2.98
CA TRP A 66 0.29 -13.39 2.70
C TRP A 66 0.57 -14.27 3.93
N SER A 67 -0.02 -13.94 5.08
CA SER A 67 0.04 -14.79 6.28
C SER A 67 -0.79 -16.08 6.12
N ALA A 68 -0.50 -17.09 6.94
CA ALA A 68 -1.25 -18.35 6.98
C ALA A 68 -2.69 -18.21 7.52
N LYS A 69 -3.05 -17.05 8.07
CA LYS A 69 -4.39 -16.79 8.60
C LYS A 69 -5.36 -16.61 7.43
N LEU A 70 -6.30 -17.54 7.29
CA LEU A 70 -7.38 -17.43 6.31
C LEU A 70 -8.33 -16.27 6.64
N GLY A 71 -9.15 -15.91 5.66
CA GLY A 71 -10.20 -14.89 5.79
C GLY A 71 -9.83 -13.51 5.28
N GLU A 72 -10.83 -12.64 5.31
CA GLU A 72 -10.78 -11.24 4.87
C GLU A 72 -9.81 -10.42 5.72
N LYS A 73 -9.07 -9.50 5.09
CA LYS A 73 -8.17 -8.56 5.76
C LYS A 73 -8.72 -7.15 5.68
N SER A 74 -8.67 -6.43 6.79
CA SER A 74 -9.16 -5.05 6.85
C SER A 74 -7.99 -4.07 6.70
N PRO A 75 -7.93 -3.27 5.62
CA PRO A 75 -6.81 -2.36 5.36
C PRO A 75 -6.91 -1.03 6.13
N VAL A 76 -7.46 -1.00 7.36
CA VAL A 76 -7.75 0.23 8.11
C VAL A 76 -6.52 1.10 8.35
N ARG A 77 -5.38 0.49 8.72
CA ARG A 77 -4.15 1.25 9.00
C ARG A 77 -3.58 1.88 7.73
N PHE A 78 -3.48 1.09 6.66
CA PHE A 78 -3.12 1.56 5.34
C PHE A 78 -4.05 2.70 4.87
N ARG A 79 -5.37 2.52 5.00
CA ARG A 79 -6.38 3.55 4.65
C ARG A 79 -6.19 4.83 5.46
N SER A 80 -5.95 4.71 6.76
CA SER A 80 -5.71 5.86 7.64
C SER A 80 -4.46 6.63 7.23
N GLN A 81 -3.38 5.93 6.84
CA GLN A 81 -2.16 6.58 6.41
C GLN A 81 -2.31 7.22 5.03
N LEU A 82 -2.96 6.52 4.09
CA LEU A 82 -3.30 7.03 2.76
C LEU A 82 -4.10 8.35 2.84
N GLY A 83 -5.13 8.39 3.68
CA GLY A 83 -5.95 9.59 3.85
C GLY A 83 -5.24 10.78 4.50
N LYS A 84 -4.07 10.58 5.14
CA LYS A 84 -3.24 11.68 5.68
C LYS A 84 -2.31 12.30 4.63
N VAL A 85 -2.00 11.53 3.58
CA VAL A 85 -1.03 11.93 2.55
C VAL A 85 -1.70 12.36 1.25
N ASN A 86 -2.96 11.97 1.03
CA ASN A 86 -3.75 12.42 -0.10
C ASN A 86 -5.24 12.48 0.27
N ASP A 87 -5.77 13.71 0.29
CA ASP A 87 -7.17 14.01 0.64
C ASP A 87 -8.18 13.39 -0.33
N GLN A 88 -7.81 13.20 -1.60
CA GLN A 88 -8.65 12.52 -2.60
C GLN A 88 -9.02 11.10 -2.15
N PHE A 89 -8.10 10.45 -1.45
CA PHE A 89 -8.27 9.12 -0.89
C PHE A 89 -8.53 9.17 0.62
N SER A 90 -9.09 10.25 1.16
CA SER A 90 -9.49 10.31 2.58
C SER A 90 -10.98 10.01 2.78
N GLY A 91 -11.83 10.40 1.83
CA GLY A 91 -13.29 10.35 1.92
C GLY A 91 -13.92 8.98 1.67
N ALA A 92 -15.24 8.96 1.50
CA ALA A 92 -16.01 7.76 1.13
C ALA A 92 -16.58 7.86 -0.29
N ASP A 93 -15.95 8.65 -1.15
CA ASP A 93 -16.33 8.80 -2.55
C ASP A 93 -15.70 7.69 -3.40
N GLN A 94 -16.38 7.33 -4.49
CA GLN A 94 -15.79 6.45 -5.50
C GLN A 94 -14.67 7.19 -6.23
N GLN A 95 -13.59 6.46 -6.53
CA GLN A 95 -12.42 6.97 -7.23
C GLN A 95 -12.02 6.00 -8.34
N ASP A 96 -11.15 6.46 -9.24
CA ASP A 96 -10.59 5.62 -10.30
C ASP A 96 -9.48 4.71 -9.73
N ALA A 97 -9.54 3.41 -10.02
CA ALA A 97 -8.53 2.44 -9.59
C ALA A 97 -7.18 2.66 -10.29
N GLN A 98 -7.19 3.17 -11.52
CA GLN A 98 -5.98 3.47 -12.29
C GLN A 98 -5.25 4.69 -11.71
N GLU A 99 -5.99 5.72 -11.32
CA GLU A 99 -5.43 6.90 -10.65
C GLU A 99 -4.82 6.52 -9.29
N PHE A 100 -5.55 5.72 -8.50
CA PHE A 100 -5.02 5.18 -7.25
C PHE A 100 -3.76 4.33 -7.47
N LEU A 101 -3.73 3.48 -8.50
CA LEU A 101 -2.56 2.65 -8.82
C LEU A 101 -1.34 3.52 -9.18
N ASN A 102 -1.52 4.52 -10.03
CA ASN A 102 -0.44 5.45 -10.39
C ASN A 102 0.09 6.16 -9.15
N TYR A 103 -0.80 6.73 -8.33
CA TYR A 103 -0.41 7.38 -7.08
C TYR A 103 0.39 6.45 -6.17
N MET A 104 -0.05 5.19 -6.03
CA MET A 104 0.68 4.21 -5.22
C MET A 104 2.07 3.90 -5.78
N LEU A 105 2.24 3.80 -7.10
CA LEU A 105 3.55 3.57 -7.72
C LEU A 105 4.48 4.77 -7.51
N ASP A 106 3.96 5.99 -7.67
CA ASP A 106 4.72 7.22 -7.44
C ASP A 106 5.16 7.31 -5.98
N VAL A 107 4.25 7.08 -5.01
CA VAL A 107 4.63 7.10 -3.59
C VAL A 107 5.66 6.03 -3.24
N LEU A 108 5.50 4.80 -3.75
CA LEU A 108 6.48 3.74 -3.51
C LEU A 108 7.85 4.09 -4.10
N HIS A 109 7.87 4.75 -5.26
CA HIS A 109 9.09 5.30 -5.84
C HIS A 109 9.68 6.38 -4.94
N GLU A 110 8.92 7.43 -4.60
CA GLU A 110 9.42 8.54 -3.78
C GLU A 110 9.87 8.11 -2.37
N ASP A 111 9.20 7.14 -1.76
CA ASP A 111 9.58 6.56 -0.46
C ASP A 111 10.87 5.70 -0.54
N SER A 112 11.29 5.27 -1.73
CA SER A 112 12.47 4.41 -1.96
C SER A 112 13.58 5.04 -2.82
N ASN A 113 13.34 6.25 -3.35
CA ASN A 113 14.24 6.98 -4.22
C ASN A 113 15.21 7.80 -3.37
N LYS A 114 16.51 7.52 -3.45
CA LYS A 114 17.59 8.23 -2.74
C LYS A 114 18.46 9.03 -3.68
#